data_AF-A0A317CW52-F1
#
_entry.id   AF-A0A317CW52-F1
#
_cell.length_a   1.000
_cell.length_b   1.000
_cell.length_c   1.000
_cell.angle_alpha   90.00
_cell.angle_beta   90.00
_cell.angle_gamma   90.00
#
_symmetry.space_group_name_H-M   'P 1'
#
loop_
_entity.id
_entity.type
_entity.pdbx_description
1 polymer ?
#
loop_
_entity_poly.entity_id
_entity_poly.type
_entity_poly.pdbx_seq_one_letter_code
_entity_poly.pdbx_strand_id
1 'polypeptide(L)' 'FGTERLVDFTVRALADRLPLPETARRLVHAILAYQDDRLQDDATVLMVRFLEPTTDRA' A
#
# COMPACT_ATOMS: atom_id res chain seq x y z
N PHE A 1 9.67 -1.52 -10.52
CA PHE A 1 9.36 -2.19 -9.24
C PHE A 1 8.97 -3.65 -9.45
N GLY A 2 7.92 -3.95 -10.24
CA GLY A 2 7.49 -5.31 -10.58
C GLY A 2 6.51 -5.90 -9.56
N THR A 3 5.66 -6.84 -10.01
CA THR A 3 4.52 -7.36 -9.24
C THR A 3 4.93 -8.10 -7.97
N GLU A 4 5.95 -8.96 -8.04
CA GLU A 4 6.41 -9.74 -6.88
C GLU A 4 6.88 -8.85 -5.73
N ARG A 5 7.73 -7.85 -6.04
CA ARG A 5 8.18 -6.87 -5.04
C ARG A 5 7.05 -6.02 -4.48
N LEU A 6 6.02 -5.73 -5.29
CA LEU A 6 4.84 -5.02 -4.83
C LEU A 6 4.04 -5.84 -3.83
N VAL A 7 3.84 -7.13 -4.09
CA VAL A 7 3.18 -8.03 -3.16
C VAL A 7 3.99 -8.14 -1.86
N ASP A 8 5.28 -8.46 -1.96
CA ASP A 8 6.16 -8.62 -0.80
C ASP A 8 6.23 -7.37 0.07
N PHE A 9 6.37 -6.20 -0.55
CA PHE A 9 6.38 -4.93 0.18
C PHE A 9 5.05 -4.69 0.87
N THR A 10 3.93 -4.87 0.16
CA THR A 10 2.60 -4.58 0.69
C THR A 10 2.28 -5.50 1.88
N VAL A 11 2.61 -6.79 1.80
CA VAL A 11 2.41 -7.74 2.89
C VAL A 11 3.21 -7.33 4.13
N ARG A 12 4.49 -6.97 3.97
CA ARG A 12 5.34 -6.52 5.08
C ARG A 12 4.83 -5.22 5.68
N ALA A 13 4.47 -4.25 4.86
CA ALA A 13 3.97 -2.95 5.32
C ALA A 13 2.63 -3.05 6.06
N LEU A 14 1.75 -3.97 5.64
CA LEU A 14 0.50 -4.24 6.36
C LEU A 14 0.74 -4.93 7.71
N ALA A 15 1.81 -5.74 7.82
CA ALA A 15 2.20 -6.38 9.08
C ALA A 15 2.65 -5.37 10.15
N ASP A 16 3.11 -4.17 9.75
CA ASP A 16 3.46 -3.08 10.68
C ASP A 16 2.23 -2.51 11.42
N ARG A 17 1.00 -2.90 11.04
CA ARG A 17 -0.28 -2.44 11.62
C ARG A 17 -0.44 -0.91 11.63
N LEU A 18 0.18 -0.23 10.66
CA LEU A 18 0.02 1.20 10.47
C LEU A 18 -1.36 1.52 9.85
N PRO A 19 -1.83 2.77 10.00
CA PRO A 19 -2.98 3.24 9.24
C PRO A 19 -2.77 3.05 7.72
N LEU A 20 -3.87 2.78 6.99
CA LEU A 20 -3.84 2.61 5.53
C LEU A 20 -3.17 3.78 4.77
N PRO A 21 -3.43 5.06 5.10
CA PRO A 21 -2.77 6.16 4.41
C PRO A 21 -1.25 6.11 4.52
N GLU A 22 -0.74 5.73 5.70
CA GLU A 22 0.70 5.62 5.94
C GLU A 22 1.30 4.41 5.20
N THR A 23 0.56 3.30 5.10
CA THR A 23 0.95 2.14 4.29
C THR A 23 1.04 2.50 2.81
N ALA A 24 0.05 3.21 2.28
CA ALA A 24 0.04 3.71 0.91
C ALA A 24 1.20 4.67 0.62
N ARG A 25 1.45 5.63 1.53
CA ARG A 25 2.56 6.57 1.44
C ARG A 25 3.91 5.84 1.33
N ARG A 26 4.15 4.86 2.21
CA ARG A 26 5.38 4.05 2.19
C ARG A 26 5.53 3.24 0.91
N LEU A 27 4.45 2.66 0.38
CA LEU A 27 4.48 1.94 -0.89
C LEU A 27 4.86 2.87 -2.05
N VAL A 28 4.26 4.06 -2.12
CA VAL A 28 4.59 5.06 -3.15
C VAL A 28 6.06 5.46 -3.07
N HIS A 29 6.59 5.75 -1.88
CA HIS A 29 8.01 6.06 -1.72
C HIS A 29 8.94 4.90 -2.09
N ALA A 30 8.57 3.65 -1.79
CA ALA A 30 9.36 2.49 -2.18
C ALA A 30 9.38 2.28 -3.70
N ILE A 31 8.25 2.52 -4.37
CA ILE A 31 8.17 2.50 -5.83
C ILE A 31 9.04 3.61 -6.43
N LEU A 32 8.94 4.84 -5.91
CA LEU A 32 9.75 5.98 -6.35
C LEU A 32 11.25 5.73 -6.19
N ALA A 33 11.68 5.29 -5.01
CA ALA A 33 13.08 5.01 -4.74
C ALA A 33 13.64 3.90 -5.64
N TYR A 34 12.83 2.89 -5.99
CA TYR A 34 13.23 1.86 -6.94
C TYR A 34 13.42 2.41 -8.36
N GLN A 35 12.67 3.44 -8.73
CA GLN A 35 12.72 4.06 -10.06
C GLN A 35 13.70 5.23 -10.12
N ASP A 36 14.66 5.31 -9.17
CA ASP A 36 15.59 6.44 -9.01
C ASP A 36 14.87 7.80 -8.94
N ASP A 37 13.71 7.83 -8.27
CA ASP A 37 12.81 8.99 -8.14
C ASP A 37 12.26 9.52 -9.49
N ARG A 38 12.29 8.68 -10.52
CA ARG A 38 11.77 8.99 -11.87
C ARG A 38 10.61 8.07 -12.23
N LEU A 39 9.38 8.57 -12.15
CA LEU A 39 8.28 7.91 -12.85
C LEU A 39 8.44 8.14 -14.36
N GLN A 40 8.40 7.03 -15.11
CA GLN A 40 8.37 7.09 -16.57
C GLN A 40 6.97 7.38 -17.13
N ASP A 41 5.93 7.22 -16.30
CA ASP A 41 4.51 7.40 -16.63
C ASP A 41 3.71 7.67 -15.35
N ASP A 42 2.46 8.12 -15.43
CA ASP A 42 1.60 8.33 -14.25
C ASP A 42 1.25 7.01 -13.57
N ALA A 43 1.41 6.93 -12.24
CA ALA A 43 1.00 5.77 -11.45
C ALA A 43 0.07 6.18 -10.30
N THR A 44 -1.05 5.45 -10.17
CA THR A 44 -2.02 5.65 -9.09
C THR A 44 -2.13 4.39 -8.24
N VAL A 45 -2.15 4.55 -6.92
CA VAL A 45 -2.34 3.46 -5.95
C VAL A 45 -3.66 3.68 -5.21
N LEU A 46 -4.51 2.63 -5.18
CA LEU A 46 -5.72 2.58 -4.37
C LEU A 46 -5.61 1.44 -3.35
N MET A 47 -5.81 1.74 -2.07
CA MET A 47 -5.90 0.73 -1.02
C MET A 47 -7.29 0.72 -0.41
N VAL A 48 -7.89 -0.47 -0.32
CA VAL A 48 -9.23 -0.67 0.26
C VAL A 48 -9.12 -1.71 1.38
N ARG A 49 -9.81 -1.45 2.50
CA ARG A 49 -10.00 -2.42 3.57
C ARG A 49 -11.49 -2.73 3.67
N PHE A 50 -11.80 -4.01 3.65
CA PHE A 50 -13.13 -4.50 3.99
C PHE A 50 -13.25 -4.53 5.51
N LEU A 51 -14.18 -3.74 6.03
CA LEU A 51 -14.56 -3.80 7.44
C LEU A 51 -15.70 -4.81 7.56
N GLU A 52 -15.65 -5.65 8.58
CA GLU A 52 -16.79 -6.50 8.88
C GLU A 52 -18.01 -5.61 9.18
N PRO A 53 -19.24 -6.02 8.78
CA PRO A 53 -20.43 -5.31 9.18
C PRO A 53 -20.47 -5.30 10.71
N THR A 54 -20.44 -4.10 11.31
CA THR A 54 -20.64 -3.96 12.75
C THR A 54 -22.04 -4.50 13.04
N THR A 55 -22.14 -5.71 13.56
CA THR A 55 -23.41 -6.23 14.05
C THR A 55 -23.69 -5.48 15.33
N ASP A 56 -24.52 -4.44 15.25
CA ASP A 56 -25.00 -3.73 16.42
C ASP A 56 -25.89 -4.71 17.19
N ARG A 57 -25.31 -5.36 18.21
CA ARG A 57 -26.06 -6.19 19.16
C ARG A 57 -26.68 -5.25 20.17
N ALA A 58 -27.88 -4.76 19.84
CA ALA A 58 -28.86 -4.28 20.81
C ALA A 58 -29.63 -5.47 21.41
#